data_AF-A0A4V1IQR1-F1
#
_entry.id   AF-A0A4V1IQR1-F1
#
_cell.length_a   1.000
_cell.length_b   1.000
_cell.length_c   1.000
_cell.angle_alpha   90.00
_cell.angle_beta   90.00
_cell.angle_gamma   90.00
#
_symmetry.space_group_name_H-M   'P 1'
#
loop_
_entity.id
_entity.type
_entity.pdbx_description
1 polymer ?
#
loop_
_entity_poly.entity_id
_entity_poly.type
_entity_poly.pdbx_seq_one_letter_code
_entity_poly.pdbx_strand_id
1 'polypeptide(L)'
;MKFLLPATLAIVLATASAAPLSPRRFGQEQAVDLGDKLNAAGPFCQNFAGVAGTLGGGSPGTIVARADPCAKLRLADQIVATAKAHQCTAEGLKIMLDAAMDEVHAEHNFNPFTGALDIVCLDPTLPVTPELRGIPPLVDPRNNGPGGNGGLALVPAGAEAAAFKANAATNATLTAAKAAGTGPGSTKSVAEQLVDLGFTFIQGLNAVAPTPSAADGFDG
;
A
#
# COMPACT_ATOMS: atom_id res chain seq x y z
N MET A 1 -5.25 30.21 -70.52
CA MET A 1 -5.06 28.75 -70.54
C MET A 1 -5.23 28.25 -69.12
N LYS A 2 -6.03 27.20 -68.97
CA LYS A 2 -6.62 26.70 -67.72
C LYS A 2 -5.61 25.84 -66.96
N PHE A 3 -5.55 26.06 -65.64
CA PHE A 3 -4.85 25.24 -64.64
C PHE A 3 -5.24 23.76 -64.74
N LEU A 4 -4.30 22.85 -64.39
CA LEU A 4 -4.55 21.66 -63.56
C LEU A 4 -3.24 20.93 -63.18
N LEU A 5 -3.08 20.80 -61.86
CA LEU A 5 -2.11 20.04 -61.02
C LEU A 5 -2.23 18.51 -61.24
N PRO A 6 -1.26 17.65 -60.86
CA PRO A 6 -0.94 17.44 -59.44
C PRO A 6 0.53 17.12 -59.10
N ALA A 7 1.02 17.81 -58.07
CA ALA A 7 2.13 17.34 -57.23
C ALA A 7 1.55 16.38 -56.19
N THR A 8 1.85 15.10 -56.31
CA THR A 8 1.55 14.07 -55.32
C THR A 8 2.41 14.28 -54.08
N LEU A 9 1.81 14.90 -53.06
CA LEU A 9 2.36 14.98 -51.71
C LEU A 9 2.08 13.66 -50.99
N ALA A 10 3.08 12.78 -50.90
CA ALA A 10 3.00 11.55 -50.12
C ALA A 10 3.12 11.90 -48.62
N ILE A 11 2.00 11.88 -47.91
CA ILE A 11 1.95 12.00 -46.45
C ILE A 11 2.31 10.62 -45.87
N VAL A 12 3.52 10.51 -45.32
CA VAL A 12 3.90 9.36 -44.48
C VAL A 12 3.28 9.57 -43.11
N LEU A 13 2.16 8.90 -42.84
CA LEU A 13 1.59 8.79 -41.50
C LEU A 13 2.48 7.84 -40.69
N ALA A 14 3.42 8.40 -39.93
CA ALA A 14 4.11 7.64 -38.89
C ALA A 14 3.09 7.31 -37.79
N THR A 15 2.55 6.10 -37.82
CA THR A 15 1.81 5.56 -36.68
C THR A 15 2.81 5.34 -35.56
N ALA A 16 2.95 6.33 -34.68
CA ALA A 16 3.53 6.11 -33.37
C ALA A 16 2.64 5.08 -32.68
N SER A 17 3.08 3.83 -32.68
CA SER A 17 2.54 2.81 -31.79
C SER A 17 2.85 3.30 -30.38
N ALA A 18 1.89 4.00 -29.78
CA ALA A 18 1.88 4.22 -28.36
C ALA A 18 1.82 2.82 -27.73
N ALA A 19 2.98 2.30 -27.35
CA ALA A 19 3.01 1.21 -26.38
C ALA A 19 2.12 1.67 -25.21
N PRO A 20 1.17 0.86 -24.75
CA PRO A 20 0.35 1.23 -23.60
C PRO A 20 1.31 1.60 -22.48
N LEU A 21 1.23 2.85 -22.01
CA LEU A 21 1.87 3.23 -20.77
C LEU A 21 1.25 2.34 -19.71
N SER A 22 1.95 1.29 -19.31
CA SER A 22 1.58 0.55 -18.11
C SER A 22 1.48 1.60 -16.99
N PRO A 23 0.40 1.59 -16.19
CA PRO A 23 0.32 2.46 -15.02
C PRO A 23 1.63 2.32 -14.25
N ARG A 24 2.27 3.45 -13.94
CA ARG A 24 3.52 3.46 -13.18
C ARG A 24 3.28 2.70 -11.86
N ARG A 25 4.30 1.99 -11.38
CA ARG A 25 4.27 1.18 -10.13
C ARG A 25 3.69 1.91 -8.90
N PHE A 26 3.63 3.24 -8.94
CA PHE A 26 2.98 4.10 -7.95
C PHE A 26 1.44 4.07 -7.92
N GLY A 27 0.78 3.30 -8.79
CA GLY A 27 -0.69 3.28 -8.90
C GLY A 27 -1.45 2.84 -7.65
N GLN A 28 -0.79 2.09 -6.74
CA GLN A 28 -1.30 1.71 -5.41
C GLN A 28 -0.55 2.43 -4.26
N GLU A 29 0.72 2.80 -4.47
CA GLU A 29 1.57 3.47 -3.47
C GLU A 29 1.12 4.91 -3.20
N GLN A 30 0.75 5.67 -4.24
CA GLN A 30 0.15 7.02 -4.08
C GLN A 30 -1.38 7.02 -4.12
N ALA A 31 -2.03 5.86 -4.27
CA ALA A 31 -3.50 5.76 -4.28
C ALA A 31 -4.14 6.26 -2.98
N VAL A 32 -3.36 6.36 -1.91
CA VAL A 32 -3.84 6.91 -0.64
C VAL A 32 -4.18 8.39 -0.77
N ASP A 33 -3.53 9.16 -1.65
CA ASP A 33 -3.70 10.63 -1.75
C ASP A 33 -3.79 11.29 -0.36
N LEU A 34 -2.80 10.93 0.48
CA LEU A 34 -2.89 11.14 1.91
C LEU A 34 -3.03 12.63 2.25
N GLY A 35 -2.35 13.49 1.50
CA GLY A 35 -2.44 14.95 1.68
C GLY A 35 -3.87 15.45 1.51
N ASP A 36 -4.56 15.08 0.43
CA ASP A 36 -5.91 15.56 0.15
C ASP A 36 -6.94 14.96 1.11
N LYS A 37 -6.79 13.69 1.49
CA LYS A 37 -7.63 13.09 2.54
C LYS A 37 -7.47 13.79 3.87
N LEU A 38 -6.24 14.10 4.28
CA LEU A 38 -5.98 14.81 5.54
C LEU A 38 -6.44 16.27 5.48
N ASN A 39 -6.33 16.94 4.33
CA ASN A 39 -6.83 18.31 4.14
C ASN A 39 -8.34 18.41 4.45
N ALA A 40 -9.12 17.37 4.16
CA ALA A 40 -10.55 17.33 4.48
C ALA A 40 -10.85 17.41 5.99
N ALA A 41 -9.89 17.08 6.86
CA ALA A 41 -10.04 17.22 8.31
C ALA A 41 -9.88 18.68 8.79
N GLY A 42 -9.31 19.56 7.98
CA GLY A 42 -8.99 20.94 8.36
C GLY A 42 -10.13 21.74 9.01
N PRO A 43 -11.35 21.74 8.45
CA PRO A 43 -12.51 22.43 9.06
C PRO A 43 -12.96 21.87 10.42
N PHE A 44 -12.52 20.65 10.77
CA PHE A 44 -12.95 19.92 11.95
C PHE A 44 -11.86 19.82 13.03
N CYS A 45 -10.71 20.47 12.83
CA CYS A 45 -9.55 20.38 13.72
C CYS A 45 -8.99 21.77 14.04
N GLN A 46 -8.50 21.97 15.26
CA GLN A 46 -7.91 23.23 15.70
C GLN A 46 -6.45 23.36 15.25
N ASN A 47 -6.05 24.55 14.82
CA ASN A 47 -4.66 24.86 14.44
C ASN A 47 -4.07 23.88 13.42
N PHE A 48 -4.88 23.39 12.47
CA PHE A 48 -4.51 22.30 11.55
C PHE A 48 -3.84 22.78 10.24
N ALA A 49 -3.65 24.10 10.08
CA ALA A 49 -3.04 24.67 8.88
C ALA A 49 -1.61 24.12 8.69
N GLY A 50 -1.31 23.58 7.50
CA GLY A 50 -0.01 23.00 7.15
C GLY A 50 0.23 21.57 7.64
N VAL A 51 -0.55 21.08 8.61
CA VAL A 51 -0.39 19.74 9.20
C VAL A 51 -0.62 18.63 8.17
N ALA A 52 -1.71 18.75 7.38
CA ALA A 52 -2.01 17.81 6.30
C ALA A 52 -0.89 17.72 5.27
N GLY A 53 -0.27 18.85 4.91
CA GLY A 53 0.86 18.87 3.98
C GLY A 53 2.10 18.17 4.53
N THR A 54 2.40 18.36 5.83
CA THR A 54 3.53 17.69 6.48
C THR A 54 3.31 16.17 6.58
N LEU A 55 2.15 15.74 7.07
CA LEU A 55 1.84 14.31 7.20
C LEU A 55 1.71 13.63 5.84
N GLY A 56 0.95 14.23 4.92
CA GLY A 56 0.76 13.72 3.56
C GLY A 56 2.07 13.65 2.77
N GLY A 57 2.95 14.64 2.90
CA GLY A 57 4.28 14.63 2.29
C GLY A 57 5.23 13.57 2.86
N GLY A 58 4.95 13.05 4.06
CA GLY A 58 5.74 11.99 4.68
C GLY A 58 5.49 10.61 4.07
N SER A 59 4.25 10.33 3.62
CA SER A 59 3.83 9.01 3.15
C SER A 59 4.73 8.42 2.04
N PRO A 60 5.05 9.16 0.94
CA PRO A 60 5.94 8.65 -0.10
C PRO A 60 7.31 8.18 0.43
N GLY A 61 7.83 8.83 1.48
CA GLY A 61 9.10 8.46 2.10
C GLY A 61 9.05 7.17 2.91
N THR A 62 7.86 6.64 3.22
CA THR A 62 7.68 5.43 4.04
C THR A 62 7.32 4.17 3.24
N ILE A 63 6.88 4.34 2.00
CA ILE A 63 6.41 3.26 1.13
C ILE A 63 7.37 2.91 -0.01
N VAL A 64 8.48 3.65 -0.18
CA VAL A 64 9.48 3.34 -1.21
C VAL A 64 10.37 2.17 -0.81
N ALA A 65 10.93 1.47 -1.78
CA ALA A 65 11.66 0.21 -1.61
C ALA A 65 12.90 0.21 -0.68
N ARG A 66 13.40 1.38 -0.31
CA ARG A 66 14.52 1.53 0.63
C ARG A 66 14.10 2.07 2.00
N ALA A 67 12.82 2.39 2.18
CA ALA A 67 12.32 2.84 3.45
C ALA A 67 12.24 1.67 4.44
N ASP A 68 12.24 1.99 5.74
CA ASP A 68 11.89 1.01 6.76
C ASP A 68 10.42 0.58 6.53
N PRO A 69 10.13 -0.71 6.33
CA PRO A 69 8.76 -1.17 6.07
C PRO A 69 7.79 -0.93 7.23
N CYS A 70 8.30 -0.69 8.44
CA CYS A 70 7.49 -0.32 9.60
C CYS A 70 7.22 1.20 9.70
N ALA A 71 7.90 2.03 8.92
CA ALA A 71 7.75 3.49 8.99
C ALA A 71 6.33 3.96 8.66
N LYS A 72 5.67 3.33 7.69
CA LYS A 72 4.29 3.66 7.31
C LYS A 72 3.29 3.41 8.43
N LEU A 73 3.50 2.36 9.24
CA LEU A 73 2.66 2.08 10.41
C LEU A 73 2.84 3.15 11.49
N ARG A 74 4.07 3.60 11.71
CA ARG A 74 4.36 4.69 12.65
C ARG A 74 3.82 6.03 12.14
N LEU A 75 3.85 6.27 10.83
CA LEU A 75 3.20 7.44 10.23
C LEU A 75 1.68 7.37 10.45
N ALA A 76 1.05 6.22 10.25
CA ALA A 76 -0.36 6.04 10.52
C ALA A 76 -0.72 6.29 11.99
N ASP A 77 0.09 5.78 12.93
CA ASP A 77 -0.04 6.10 14.36
C ASP A 77 0.10 7.61 14.63
N GLN A 78 1.06 8.26 13.97
CA GLN A 78 1.27 9.70 14.09
C GLN A 78 0.06 10.49 13.60
N ILE A 79 -0.59 10.09 12.49
CA ILE A 79 -1.81 10.74 11.99
C ILE A 79 -2.91 10.73 13.07
N VAL A 80 -3.15 9.59 13.71
CA VAL A 80 -4.16 9.47 14.77
C VAL A 80 -3.77 10.29 16.00
N ALA A 81 -2.49 10.28 16.39
CA ALA A 81 -2.00 11.10 17.49
C ALA A 81 -2.14 12.61 17.20
N THR A 82 -1.88 13.02 15.97
CA THR A 82 -2.05 14.40 15.51
C THR A 82 -3.52 14.83 15.57
N ALA A 83 -4.46 13.97 15.22
CA ALA A 83 -5.89 14.27 15.36
C ALA A 83 -6.26 14.64 16.81
N LYS A 84 -5.70 13.91 17.78
CA LYS A 84 -5.88 14.19 19.23
C LYS A 84 -5.20 15.50 19.63
N ALA A 85 -3.96 15.72 19.20
CA ALA A 85 -3.20 16.93 19.51
C ALA A 85 -3.86 18.21 18.99
N HIS A 86 -4.54 18.12 17.84
CA HIS A 86 -5.26 19.21 17.20
C HIS A 86 -6.74 19.26 17.57
N GLN A 87 -7.16 18.53 18.61
CA GLN A 87 -8.53 18.59 19.17
C GLN A 87 -9.62 18.47 18.10
N CYS A 88 -9.44 17.53 17.17
CA CYS A 88 -10.42 17.31 16.12
C CYS A 88 -11.79 16.90 16.72
N THR A 89 -12.88 17.32 16.07
CA THR A 89 -14.22 16.81 16.36
C THR A 89 -14.31 15.33 16.00
N ALA A 90 -15.46 14.69 16.29
CA ALA A 90 -15.68 13.29 15.91
C ALA A 90 -15.55 13.08 14.40
N GLU A 91 -16.03 14.03 13.60
CA GLU A 91 -15.93 14.02 12.14
C GLU A 91 -14.47 14.15 11.68
N GLY A 92 -13.71 15.10 12.26
CA GLY A 92 -12.28 15.26 11.95
C GLY A 92 -11.47 14.03 12.35
N LEU A 93 -11.72 13.47 13.52
CA LEU A 93 -11.09 12.23 13.98
C LEU A 93 -11.39 11.07 13.03
N LYS A 94 -12.64 10.94 12.55
CA LYS A 94 -12.98 9.91 11.56
C LYS A 94 -12.20 10.07 10.27
N ILE A 95 -12.09 11.29 9.73
CA ILE A 95 -11.32 11.55 8.50
C ILE A 95 -9.84 11.17 8.69
N MET A 96 -9.25 11.59 9.82
CA MET A 96 -7.86 11.27 10.15
C MET A 96 -7.64 9.77 10.34
N LEU A 97 -8.58 9.07 10.98
CA LEU A 97 -8.51 7.64 11.17
C LEU A 97 -8.65 6.87 9.85
N ASP A 98 -9.61 7.24 9.00
CA ASP A 98 -9.79 6.60 7.67
C ASP A 98 -8.53 6.78 6.81
N ALA A 99 -7.89 7.95 6.87
CA ALA A 99 -6.63 8.24 6.18
C ALA A 99 -5.46 7.41 6.75
N ALA A 100 -5.38 7.26 8.08
CA ALA A 100 -4.39 6.41 8.73
C ALA A 100 -4.59 4.92 8.38
N MET A 101 -5.84 4.44 8.29
CA MET A 101 -6.14 3.08 7.84
C MET A 101 -5.69 2.84 6.39
N ASP A 102 -5.88 3.83 5.51
CA ASP A 102 -5.36 3.76 4.14
C ASP A 102 -3.83 3.71 4.10
N GLU A 103 -3.15 4.50 4.94
CA GLU A 103 -1.69 4.44 5.06
C GLU A 103 -1.22 3.06 5.55
N VAL A 104 -1.88 2.47 6.56
CA VAL A 104 -1.59 1.08 6.99
C VAL A 104 -1.84 0.08 5.87
N HIS A 105 -2.87 0.29 5.05
CA HIS A 105 -3.22 -0.59 3.95
C HIS A 105 -2.36 -0.40 2.69
N ALA A 106 -1.67 0.72 2.56
CA ALA A 106 -0.86 1.02 1.37
C ALA A 106 0.17 -0.08 1.07
N GLU A 107 0.43 -0.31 -0.21
CA GLU A 107 1.51 -1.18 -0.65
C GLU A 107 2.87 -0.56 -0.29
N HIS A 108 3.82 -1.37 0.16
CA HIS A 108 5.21 -0.95 0.25
C HIS A 108 5.95 -1.44 -0.99
N ASN A 109 6.51 -0.51 -1.75
CA ASN A 109 7.25 -0.78 -2.96
C ASN A 109 8.43 -1.73 -2.67
N PHE A 110 8.80 -2.55 -3.64
CA PHE A 110 10.06 -3.28 -3.61
C PHE A 110 10.89 -2.99 -4.86
N ASN A 111 12.20 -3.19 -4.74
CA ASN A 111 13.13 -2.97 -5.84
C ASN A 111 13.31 -4.26 -6.67
N PRO A 112 12.74 -4.36 -7.89
CA PRO A 112 12.79 -5.57 -8.72
C PRO A 112 14.20 -5.88 -9.25
N PHE A 113 15.14 -4.94 -9.13
CA PHE A 113 16.53 -5.16 -9.49
C PHE A 113 17.33 -5.91 -8.42
N THR A 114 16.84 -5.92 -7.16
CA THR A 114 17.56 -6.53 -6.03
C THR A 114 16.78 -7.65 -5.34
N GLY A 115 15.51 -7.83 -5.68
CA GLY A 115 14.69 -8.90 -5.13
C GLY A 115 13.33 -8.97 -5.80
N ALA A 116 12.63 -10.07 -5.57
CA ALA A 116 11.28 -10.30 -6.09
C ALA A 116 10.29 -10.64 -4.97
N LEU A 117 10.59 -10.31 -3.70
CA LEU A 117 9.72 -10.53 -2.54
C LEU A 117 9.23 -9.17 -2.00
N ASP A 118 8.01 -9.14 -1.46
CA ASP A 118 7.46 -7.95 -0.82
C ASP A 118 8.21 -7.68 0.48
N ILE A 119 8.37 -6.40 0.81
CA ILE A 119 8.97 -5.97 2.07
C ILE A 119 7.85 -5.37 2.92
N VAL A 120 7.53 -6.03 4.03
CA VAL A 120 6.46 -5.59 4.95
C VAL A 120 6.96 -5.61 6.39
N CYS A 121 6.28 -4.88 7.26
CA CYS A 121 6.69 -4.78 8.66
C CYS A 121 6.48 -6.11 9.39
N LEU A 122 7.54 -6.61 10.03
CA LEU A 122 7.54 -7.84 10.83
C LEU A 122 7.32 -7.58 12.33
N ASP A 123 7.26 -6.32 12.76
CA ASP A 123 7.08 -5.95 14.17
C ASP A 123 5.63 -6.19 14.62
N PRO A 124 5.37 -7.13 15.54
CA PRO A 124 4.02 -7.41 16.02
C PRO A 124 3.50 -6.34 16.99
N THR A 125 4.33 -5.38 17.41
CA THR A 125 3.90 -4.26 18.29
C THR A 125 3.32 -3.08 17.51
N LEU A 126 3.45 -3.08 16.18
CA LEU A 126 2.96 -2.02 15.31
C LEU A 126 1.72 -2.44 14.48
N PRO A 127 0.82 -1.49 14.13
CA PRO A 127 0.72 -0.13 14.68
C PRO A 127 0.39 -0.14 16.17
N VAL A 128 0.79 0.90 16.93
CA VAL A 128 0.50 0.98 18.37
C VAL A 128 -0.95 1.38 18.63
N THR A 129 -1.59 2.08 17.70
CA THR A 129 -2.97 2.52 17.77
C THR A 129 -3.92 1.32 17.61
N PRO A 130 -4.73 0.97 18.63
CA PRO A 130 -5.62 -0.20 18.57
C PRO A 130 -6.58 -0.18 17.38
N GLU A 131 -7.10 0.98 17.02
CA GLU A 131 -8.04 1.17 15.92
C GLU A 131 -7.41 0.88 14.55
N LEU A 132 -6.09 0.81 14.45
CA LEU A 132 -5.36 0.48 13.22
C LEU A 132 -4.93 -0.99 13.15
N ARG A 133 -5.14 -1.77 14.22
CA ARG A 133 -4.68 -3.16 14.31
C ARG A 133 -5.52 -4.11 13.46
N GLY A 134 -4.84 -5.05 12.81
CA GLY A 134 -5.48 -6.09 12.02
C GLY A 134 -5.84 -5.68 10.59
N ILE A 135 -5.29 -4.57 10.09
CA ILE A 135 -5.41 -4.14 8.69
C ILE A 135 -4.11 -4.54 7.98
N PRO A 136 -4.11 -5.57 7.12
CA PRO A 136 -2.92 -5.94 6.37
C PRO A 136 -2.75 -5.03 5.14
N PRO A 137 -1.51 -4.81 4.66
CA PRO A 137 -1.24 -3.99 3.50
C PRO A 137 -1.63 -4.71 2.20
N LEU A 138 -1.71 -3.95 1.12
CA LEU A 138 -1.64 -4.47 -0.23
C LEU A 138 -0.24 -5.05 -0.51
N VAL A 139 -0.19 -5.99 -1.46
CA VAL A 139 1.03 -6.63 -1.97
C VAL A 139 1.08 -6.54 -3.49
N ASP A 140 2.27 -6.48 -4.08
CA ASP A 140 2.42 -6.32 -5.54
C ASP A 140 1.90 -7.57 -6.28
N PRO A 141 0.89 -7.44 -7.17
CA PRO A 141 0.37 -8.55 -7.96
C PRO A 141 1.33 -9.07 -9.05
N ARG A 142 2.54 -8.51 -9.24
CA ARG A 142 3.62 -8.96 -10.14
C ARG A 142 3.14 -9.58 -11.47
N ASN A 143 3.12 -8.80 -12.55
CA ASN A 143 2.96 -9.37 -13.89
C ASN A 143 4.33 -9.61 -14.56
N ASN A 144 4.44 -10.62 -15.41
CA ASN A 144 5.67 -10.88 -16.17
C ASN A 144 5.84 -9.96 -17.42
N GLY A 145 5.15 -8.82 -17.50
CA GLY A 145 5.08 -7.98 -18.69
C GLY A 145 6.23 -6.97 -18.84
N PRO A 146 6.35 -6.27 -20.00
CA PRO A 146 7.27 -5.15 -20.15
C PRO A 146 6.78 -3.98 -19.27
N GLY A 147 7.37 -3.87 -18.09
CA GLY A 147 6.90 -3.03 -16.97
C GLY A 147 6.88 -3.78 -15.63
N GLY A 148 6.81 -5.12 -15.67
CA GLY A 148 6.83 -6.04 -14.52
C GLY A 148 8.01 -7.02 -14.49
N ASN A 149 8.92 -6.99 -15.46
CA ASN A 149 10.25 -7.61 -15.39
C ASN A 149 11.35 -6.68 -15.94
N GLY A 150 11.26 -5.38 -15.66
CA GLY A 150 12.36 -4.46 -15.96
C GLY A 150 13.63 -4.74 -15.13
N GLY A 151 13.53 -5.57 -14.08
CA GLY A 151 14.59 -5.97 -13.16
C GLY A 151 14.78 -7.48 -13.11
N LEU A 152 16.02 -7.89 -12.84
CA LEU A 152 16.64 -9.19 -13.11
C LEU A 152 16.17 -10.36 -12.20
N ALA A 153 15.26 -10.13 -11.25
CA ALA A 153 14.85 -11.15 -10.29
C ALA A 153 13.63 -11.94 -10.78
N LEU A 154 13.74 -13.27 -10.79
CA LEU A 154 12.66 -14.17 -11.18
C LEU A 154 11.48 -14.04 -10.20
N VAL A 155 10.29 -13.73 -10.74
CA VAL A 155 9.03 -13.80 -9.97
C VAL A 155 8.74 -15.27 -9.61
N PRO A 156 8.57 -15.60 -8.31
CA PRO A 156 8.23 -16.96 -7.90
C PRO A 156 6.91 -17.44 -8.53
N ALA A 157 6.85 -18.71 -8.90
CA ALA A 157 5.63 -19.32 -9.43
C ALA A 157 4.47 -19.18 -8.40
N GLY A 158 3.31 -18.71 -8.86
CA GLY A 158 2.12 -18.53 -8.02
C GLY A 158 2.07 -17.22 -7.22
N ALA A 159 3.13 -16.39 -7.24
CA ALA A 159 3.15 -15.12 -6.51
C ALA A 159 2.04 -14.15 -6.94
N GLU A 160 1.79 -14.05 -8.24
CA GLU A 160 0.71 -13.23 -8.81
C GLU A 160 -0.68 -13.65 -8.31
N ALA A 161 -1.01 -14.93 -8.40
CA ALA A 161 -2.29 -15.47 -7.93
C ALA A 161 -2.47 -15.29 -6.42
N ALA A 162 -1.40 -15.50 -5.65
CA ALA A 162 -1.42 -15.29 -4.19
C ALA A 162 -1.63 -13.81 -3.83
N ALA A 163 -0.97 -12.89 -4.54
CA ALA A 163 -1.13 -11.45 -4.34
C ALA A 163 -2.55 -10.98 -4.68
N PHE A 164 -3.15 -11.45 -5.78
CA PHE A 164 -4.55 -11.13 -6.09
C PHE A 164 -5.51 -11.60 -4.99
N LYS A 165 -5.33 -12.83 -4.50
CA LYS A 165 -6.13 -13.38 -3.40
C LYS A 165 -5.96 -12.58 -2.12
N ALA A 166 -4.72 -12.26 -1.75
CA ALA A 166 -4.41 -11.46 -0.58
C ALA A 166 -5.03 -10.06 -0.69
N ASN A 167 -4.80 -9.35 -1.79
CA ASN A 167 -5.35 -8.01 -2.01
C ASN A 167 -6.88 -7.97 -1.98
N ALA A 168 -7.57 -8.99 -2.51
CA ALA A 168 -9.02 -9.08 -2.40
C ALA A 168 -9.47 -9.17 -0.93
N ALA A 169 -8.80 -10.01 -0.12
CA ALA A 169 -9.11 -10.15 1.29
C ALA A 169 -8.77 -8.90 2.10
N THR A 170 -7.60 -8.29 1.88
CA THR A 170 -7.16 -7.11 2.62
C THR A 170 -8.02 -5.88 2.30
N ASN A 171 -8.47 -5.71 1.05
CA ASN A 171 -9.44 -4.66 0.69
C ASN A 171 -10.78 -4.85 1.41
N ALA A 172 -11.25 -6.10 1.54
CA ALA A 172 -12.48 -6.39 2.29
C ALA A 172 -12.31 -6.05 3.79
N THR A 173 -11.14 -6.39 4.37
CA THR A 173 -10.79 -6.01 5.75
C THR A 173 -10.77 -4.50 5.94
N LEU A 174 -10.11 -3.74 5.05
CA LEU A 174 -10.08 -2.28 5.13
C LEU A 174 -11.49 -1.68 5.05
N THR A 175 -12.32 -2.18 4.13
CA THR A 175 -13.71 -1.73 3.97
C THR A 175 -14.52 -1.95 5.26
N ALA A 176 -14.41 -3.14 5.85
CA ALA A 176 -15.06 -3.46 7.11
C ALA A 176 -14.53 -2.59 8.27
N ALA A 177 -13.22 -2.37 8.32
CA ALA A 177 -12.59 -1.55 9.36
C ALA A 177 -13.06 -0.10 9.32
N LYS A 178 -13.11 0.50 8.13
CA LYS A 178 -13.62 1.87 7.92
C LYS A 178 -15.10 2.01 8.26
N ALA A 179 -15.91 0.99 7.95
CA ALA A 179 -17.32 0.96 8.31
C ALA A 179 -17.52 0.85 9.84
N ALA A 180 -16.66 0.09 10.52
CA ALA A 180 -16.69 -0.08 11.97
C ALA A 180 -16.03 1.10 12.72
N GLY A 181 -15.19 1.91 12.04
CA GLY A 181 -14.35 2.91 12.69
C GLY A 181 -13.20 2.30 13.51
N THR A 182 -12.89 1.03 13.29
CA THR A 182 -11.79 0.30 13.96
C THR A 182 -11.38 -0.90 13.12
N GLY A 183 -10.08 -1.21 13.10
CA GLY A 183 -9.58 -2.48 12.59
C GLY A 183 -10.13 -3.66 13.39
N PRO A 184 -10.06 -4.88 12.83
CA PRO A 184 -10.58 -6.10 13.47
C PRO A 184 -9.81 -6.46 14.76
N GLY A 185 -8.67 -5.82 15.01
CA GLY A 185 -7.78 -6.16 16.10
C GLY A 185 -6.91 -7.37 15.75
N SER A 186 -5.63 -7.28 16.04
CA SER A 186 -4.69 -8.39 15.87
C SER A 186 -3.47 -8.16 16.76
N THR A 187 -2.93 -9.25 17.31
CA THR A 187 -1.64 -9.27 18.00
C THR A 187 -0.49 -9.65 17.07
N LYS A 188 -0.80 -10.02 15.83
CA LYS A 188 0.17 -10.43 14.80
C LYS A 188 0.70 -9.21 14.04
N SER A 189 1.94 -9.30 13.59
CA SER A 189 2.49 -8.35 12.62
C SER A 189 1.69 -8.36 11.32
N VAL A 190 1.79 -7.29 10.53
CA VAL A 190 1.12 -7.24 9.21
C VAL A 190 1.64 -8.31 8.26
N ALA A 191 2.90 -8.73 8.40
CA ALA A 191 3.47 -9.84 7.65
C ALA A 191 2.82 -11.18 8.00
N GLU A 192 2.66 -11.48 9.29
CA GLU A 192 1.97 -12.71 9.74
C GLU A 192 0.50 -12.73 9.33
N GLN A 193 -0.17 -11.57 9.33
CA GLN A 193 -1.54 -11.46 8.82
C GLN A 193 -1.62 -11.79 7.31
N LEU A 194 -0.64 -11.37 6.51
CA LEU A 194 -0.55 -11.77 5.10
C LEU A 194 -0.30 -13.28 4.95
N VAL A 195 0.52 -13.87 5.81
CA VAL A 195 0.75 -15.33 5.83
C VAL A 195 -0.55 -16.07 6.15
N ASP A 196 -1.35 -15.61 7.11
CA ASP A 196 -2.67 -16.18 7.41
C ASP A 196 -3.63 -16.13 6.20
N LEU A 197 -3.48 -15.11 5.34
CA LEU A 197 -4.23 -14.97 4.09
C LEU A 197 -3.67 -15.83 2.94
N GLY A 198 -2.59 -16.57 3.18
CA GLY A 198 -1.92 -17.44 2.22
C GLY A 198 -0.89 -16.73 1.35
N PHE A 199 -0.41 -15.56 1.76
CA PHE A 199 0.64 -14.82 1.07
C PHE A 199 1.99 -14.99 1.78
N THR A 200 2.89 -15.77 1.17
CA THR A 200 4.20 -16.13 1.76
C THR A 200 5.38 -15.54 1.00
N PHE A 201 5.15 -14.68 0.00
CA PHE A 201 6.20 -14.10 -0.85
C PHE A 201 6.79 -12.82 -0.22
N ILE A 202 7.13 -12.90 1.06
CA ILE A 202 7.62 -11.77 1.86
C ILE A 202 9.09 -11.98 2.23
N GLN A 203 9.89 -10.93 2.07
CA GLN A 203 11.28 -10.90 2.48
C GLN A 203 11.40 -10.98 4.01
N GLY A 204 12.25 -11.89 4.49
CA GLY A 204 12.57 -11.98 5.92
C GLY A 204 11.61 -12.82 6.76
N LEU A 205 10.59 -13.47 6.17
CA LEU A 205 9.69 -14.38 6.91
C LEU A 205 10.44 -15.51 7.64
N ASN A 206 11.54 -16.02 7.07
CA ASN A 206 12.34 -17.09 7.70
C ASN A 206 13.08 -16.64 8.98
N ALA A 207 13.12 -15.33 9.28
CA ALA A 207 13.65 -14.81 10.55
C ALA A 207 12.58 -14.78 11.66
N VAL A 208 11.32 -15.01 11.31
CA VAL A 208 10.21 -15.20 12.24
C VAL A 208 9.95 -16.71 12.29
N ALA A 209 10.76 -17.44 13.05
CA ALA A 209 10.49 -18.84 13.29
C ALA A 209 9.07 -18.98 13.88
N PRO A 210 8.25 -19.94 13.41
CA PRO A 210 6.98 -20.21 14.05
C PRO A 210 7.26 -20.55 15.50
N THR A 211 6.65 -19.82 16.43
CA THR A 211 6.53 -20.34 17.79
C THR A 211 5.71 -21.61 17.66
N PRO A 212 6.23 -22.81 18.00
CA PRO A 212 5.44 -24.02 17.87
C PRO A 212 4.19 -23.85 18.72
N SER A 213 3.03 -23.92 18.07
CA SER A 213 1.73 -23.97 18.73
C SER A 213 1.77 -25.14 19.70
N ALA A 214 1.59 -24.86 21.00
CA ALA A 214 1.38 -25.86 22.03
C ALA A 214 0.00 -26.51 21.82
N ALA A 215 -0.10 -27.41 20.86
CA ALA A 215 -1.22 -28.32 20.70
C ALA A 215 -0.72 -29.52 19.88
N ASP A 216 -0.20 -30.51 20.60
CA ASP A 216 -0.37 -31.94 20.34
C ASP A 216 0.35 -32.69 21.47
N GLY A 217 -0.31 -32.66 22.62
CA GLY A 217 0.04 -33.44 23.79
C GLY A 217 -1.20 -34.16 24.28
N PHE A 218 -1.73 -35.09 23.48
CA PHE A 218 -2.59 -36.16 23.98
C PHE A 218 -2.54 -37.38 23.04
N ASP A 219 -2.48 -38.55 23.68
CA ASP A 219 -2.61 -39.94 23.18
C ASP A 219 -1.34 -40.71 22.77
N GLY A 220 -0.98 -41.65 23.67
CA GLY A 220 -0.05 -42.76 23.48
C GLY A 220 0.64 -43.19 24.77
#